data_AF-A0A060C844-F1
#
_entry.id   AF-A0A060C844-F1
#
_cell.length_a   1.000
_cell.length_b   1.000
_cell.length_c   1.000
_cell.angle_alpha   90.00
_cell.angle_beta   90.00
_cell.angle_gamma   90.00
#
_symmetry.space_group_name_H-M   'P 1'
#
loop_
_entity.id
_entity.type
_entity.pdbx_description
1 polymer ?
#
loop_
_entity_poly.entity_id
_entity_poly.type
_entity_poly.pdbx_seq_one_letter_code
_entity_poly.pdbx_strand_id
1 'polypeptide(L)'
;RPAEAGRPAADRQLWLPWDTAGAAERFLDLVRPDLGLVMETEVWPNLMWACQRRAIPMALVNARLNEKSMRGALRWPALMSPAYRRFAAVLAQTPADAERLGAVGACRPLVTGNLKYDIEPPVSQLELARRVAAVAVA
;
A
#
# COMPACT_ATOMS: atom_id res chain seq x y z
N ARG A 1 11.35 23.25 -0.39
CA ARG A 1 9.92 23.41 -0.76
C ARG A 1 9.13 23.45 0.55
N PRO A 2 8.14 24.34 0.72
CA PRO A 2 7.64 24.72 2.04
C PRO A 2 6.66 23.67 2.59
N ALA A 3 7.13 22.82 3.50
CA ALA A 3 6.34 21.95 4.40
C ALA A 3 7.20 21.34 5.53
N GLU A 4 8.19 22.08 6.06
CA GLU A 4 9.14 21.56 7.07
C GLU A 4 8.88 22.05 8.50
N ALA A 5 7.68 22.56 8.80
CA ALA A 5 7.31 22.90 10.17
C ALA A 5 6.55 21.73 10.81
N GLY A 6 7.25 20.95 11.65
CA GLY A 6 6.59 20.05 12.63
C GLY A 6 6.91 18.56 12.57
N ARG A 7 7.91 18.09 11.81
CA ARG A 7 8.30 16.67 11.92
C ARG A 7 8.98 16.40 13.27
N PRO A 8 8.52 15.41 14.06
CA PRO A 8 9.28 14.93 15.20
C PRO A 8 10.70 14.59 14.76
N ALA A 9 11.69 14.91 15.58
CA ALA A 9 13.12 14.84 15.26
C ALA A 9 13.66 13.42 14.90
N ALA A 10 12.79 12.39 14.89
CA ALA A 10 13.13 11.00 14.60
C ALA A 10 12.68 10.50 13.21
N ASP A 11 11.83 11.24 12.48
CA ASP A 11 11.27 10.76 11.21
C ASP A 11 12.25 10.91 10.05
N ARG A 12 12.56 9.80 9.37
CA ARG A 12 13.41 9.77 8.17
C ARG A 12 12.56 9.62 6.92
N GLN A 13 12.84 10.45 5.91
CA GLN A 13 12.25 10.30 4.58
C GLN A 13 13.30 9.75 3.62
N LEU A 14 13.01 8.59 3.03
CA LEU A 14 13.87 7.88 2.09
C LEU A 14 13.02 7.39 0.92
N TRP A 15 13.66 7.24 -0.24
CA TRP A 15 13.06 6.53 -1.36
C TRP A 15 13.17 5.02 -1.14
N LEU A 16 12.14 4.27 -1.53
CA LEU A 16 12.27 2.82 -1.66
C LEU A 16 13.34 2.50 -2.73
N PRO A 17 14.10 1.41 -2.54
CA PRO A 17 15.07 0.99 -3.53
C PRO A 17 14.35 0.46 -4.77
N TRP A 18 15.07 0.40 -5.89
CA TRP A 18 14.67 -0.48 -6.98
C TRP A 18 14.53 -1.92 -6.47
N ASP A 19 13.48 -2.63 -6.88
CA ASP A 19 13.16 -3.96 -6.37
C ASP A 19 14.04 -5.05 -6.99
N THR A 20 15.31 -5.01 -6.58
CA THR A 20 16.32 -6.03 -6.83
C THR A 20 16.75 -6.60 -5.49
N ALA A 21 17.10 -7.89 -5.44
CA ALA A 21 17.45 -8.57 -4.19
C ALA A 21 18.49 -7.80 -3.36
N GLY A 22 19.61 -7.39 -3.97
CA GLY A 22 20.67 -6.68 -3.25
C GLY A 22 20.29 -5.27 -2.80
N ALA A 23 19.45 -4.55 -3.56
CA ALA A 23 19.03 -3.21 -3.15
C ALA A 23 18.00 -3.26 -2.01
N ALA A 24 17.08 -4.23 -2.04
CA ALA A 24 16.15 -4.48 -0.95
C ALA A 24 16.87 -4.85 0.35
N GLU A 25 17.86 -5.74 0.29
CA GLU A 25 18.66 -6.13 1.47
C GLU A 25 19.40 -4.93 2.08
N ARG A 26 20.12 -4.16 1.27
CA ARG A 26 20.83 -2.95 1.75
C ARG A 26 19.90 -1.90 2.34
N PHE A 27 18.71 -1.74 1.76
CA PHE A 27 17.69 -0.84 2.31
C PHE A 27 17.26 -1.29 3.71
N LEU A 28 17.01 -2.58 3.91
CA LEU A 28 16.63 -3.12 5.21
C LEU A 28 17.78 -3.08 6.23
N ASP A 29 19.04 -3.20 5.81
CA ASP A 29 20.22 -3.01 6.68
C ASP A 29 20.36 -1.56 7.17
N LEU A 30 19.99 -0.61 6.30
CA LEU A 30 20.03 0.82 6.60
C LEU A 30 18.89 1.24 7.54
N VAL A 31 17.66 0.80 7.24
CA VAL A 31 16.45 1.24 7.94
C VAL A 31 16.21 0.44 9.22
N ARG A 32 16.51 -0.87 9.21
CA ARG A 32 16.28 -1.83 10.31
C ARG A 32 14.87 -1.72 10.91
N PRO A 33 13.81 -1.88 10.10
CA PRO A 33 12.45 -1.71 10.60
C PRO A 33 12.01 -2.92 11.43
N ASP A 34 11.21 -2.67 12.48
CA ASP A 34 10.51 -3.71 13.24
C ASP A 34 9.28 -4.25 12.50
N LEU A 35 8.67 -3.43 11.64
CA LEU A 35 7.56 -3.79 10.74
C LEU A 35 7.52 -2.86 9.53
N GLY A 36 6.84 -3.27 8.46
CA GLY A 36 6.60 -2.41 7.30
C GLY A 36 5.14 -2.34 6.89
N LEU A 37 4.72 -1.16 6.47
CA LEU A 37 3.41 -0.88 5.90
C LEU A 37 3.59 -0.42 4.46
N VAL A 38 2.91 -1.07 3.53
CA VAL A 38 2.83 -0.64 2.12
C VAL A 38 1.39 -0.33 1.76
N MET A 39 1.19 0.65 0.89
CA MET A 39 -0.12 1.21 0.59
C MET A 39 -0.64 0.71 -0.77
N GLU A 40 -1.96 0.53 -0.86
CA GLU A 40 -2.68 0.27 -2.11
C GLU A 40 -2.22 -0.99 -2.87
N THR A 41 -1.35 -0.82 -3.89
CA THR A 41 -0.91 -1.85 -4.83
C THR A 41 0.60 -2.11 -4.76
N GLU A 42 1.30 -1.54 -3.78
CA GLU A 42 2.76 -1.52 -3.68
C GLU A 42 3.33 -2.89 -3.21
N VAL A 43 3.27 -3.88 -4.09
CA VAL A 43 3.78 -5.23 -3.84
C VAL A 43 5.09 -5.44 -4.60
N TRP A 44 6.18 -5.54 -3.84
CA TRP A 44 7.56 -5.60 -4.32
C TRP A 44 8.19 -6.96 -3.98
N PRO A 45 8.26 -7.92 -4.93
CA PRO A 45 8.65 -9.29 -4.63
C PRO A 45 9.99 -9.46 -3.92
N ASN A 46 11.03 -8.70 -4.29
CA ASN A 46 12.34 -8.84 -3.66
C ASN A 46 12.33 -8.23 -2.25
N LEU A 47 11.68 -7.08 -2.05
CA LEU A 47 11.47 -6.51 -0.72
C LEU A 47 10.70 -7.47 0.19
N MET A 48 9.59 -8.05 -0.29
CA MET A 48 8.79 -9.01 0.47
C MET A 48 9.59 -10.27 0.84
N TRP A 49 10.44 -10.75 -0.07
CA TRP A 49 11.33 -11.86 0.20
C TRP A 49 12.40 -11.52 1.26
N ALA A 50 13.02 -10.34 1.15
CA ALA A 50 14.03 -9.88 2.09
C ALA A 50 13.45 -9.65 3.49
N CYS A 51 12.25 -9.06 3.60
CA CYS A 51 11.53 -8.91 4.85
C CYS A 51 11.22 -10.26 5.50
N GLN A 52 10.72 -11.23 4.72
CA GLN A 52 10.43 -12.58 5.23
C GLN A 52 11.69 -13.26 5.79
N ARG A 53 12.82 -13.19 5.07
CA ARG A 53 14.10 -13.77 5.52
C ARG A 53 14.60 -13.17 6.84
N ARG A 54 14.23 -11.91 7.13
CA ARG A 54 14.59 -11.17 8.33
C ARG A 54 13.49 -11.20 9.41
N ALA A 55 12.43 -11.97 9.20
CA ALA A 55 11.26 -12.03 10.05
C ALA A 55 10.58 -10.66 10.31
N ILE A 56 10.67 -9.74 9.35
CA ILE A 56 10.03 -8.43 9.41
C ILE A 56 8.58 -8.58 8.92
N PRO A 57 7.56 -8.38 9.77
CA PRO A 57 6.17 -8.45 9.35
C PRO A 57 5.82 -7.27 8.43
N MET A 58 5.14 -7.58 7.34
CA MET A 58 4.68 -6.59 6.37
C MET A 58 3.15 -6.60 6.30
N ALA A 59 2.53 -5.43 6.26
CA ALA A 59 1.10 -5.28 6.00
C ALA A 59 0.82 -4.48 4.72
N LEU A 60 -0.14 -4.94 3.93
CA LEU A 60 -0.69 -4.20 2.80
C LEU A 60 -1.95 -3.46 3.25
N VAL A 61 -1.88 -2.14 3.30
CA VAL A 61 -2.89 -1.27 3.90
C VAL A 61 -3.65 -0.52 2.81
N ASN A 62 -4.95 -0.30 3.04
CA ASN A 62 -5.85 0.33 2.07
C ASN A 62 -5.76 -0.36 0.69
N ALA A 63 -5.64 -1.68 0.71
CA ALA A 63 -5.30 -2.51 -0.42
C ALA A 63 -6.42 -2.48 -1.45
N ARG A 64 -6.05 -2.27 -2.72
CA ARG A 64 -6.97 -2.33 -3.85
C ARG A 64 -6.34 -3.12 -4.97
N LEU A 65 -7.14 -3.88 -5.71
CA LEU A 65 -6.64 -4.61 -6.87
C LEU A 65 -7.70 -4.62 -7.95
N ASN A 66 -7.48 -3.85 -9.02
CA ASN A 66 -8.36 -3.90 -10.18
C ASN A 66 -8.05 -5.13 -11.05
N GLU A 67 -8.95 -5.43 -12.00
CA GLU A 67 -8.82 -6.60 -12.87
C GLU A 67 -7.56 -6.57 -13.75
N LYS A 68 -7.15 -5.39 -14.23
CA LYS A 68 -5.94 -5.26 -15.06
C LYS A 68 -4.70 -5.66 -14.28
N SER A 69 -4.55 -5.15 -13.05
CA SER A 69 -3.45 -5.48 -12.14
C SER A 69 -3.50 -6.95 -11.72
N MET A 70 -4.69 -7.48 -11.44
CA MET A 70 -4.88 -8.91 -11.15
C MET A 70 -4.38 -9.78 -12.31
N ARG A 71 -4.82 -9.50 -13.55
CA ARG A 71 -4.33 -10.21 -14.74
C ARG A 71 -2.80 -10.12 -14.87
N GLY A 72 -2.24 -8.94 -14.61
CA GLY A 72 -0.78 -8.75 -14.59
C GLY A 72 -0.07 -9.64 -13.58
N ALA A 73 -0.58 -9.71 -12.35
CA ALA A 73 -0.03 -10.57 -11.30
C ALA A 73 -0.15 -12.06 -11.66
N LEU A 74 -1.29 -12.47 -12.23
CA LEU A 74 -1.56 -13.84 -12.67
C LEU A 74 -0.73 -14.28 -13.88
N ARG A 75 -0.12 -13.35 -14.64
CA ARG A 75 0.86 -13.70 -15.69
C ARG A 75 2.19 -14.22 -15.13
N TRP A 76 2.52 -13.86 -13.89
CA TRP A 76 3.78 -14.24 -13.23
C TRP A 76 3.51 -14.83 -11.84
N PRO A 77 2.70 -15.90 -11.74
CA PRO A 77 2.18 -16.38 -10.46
C PRO A 77 3.30 -16.92 -9.55
N ALA A 78 4.36 -17.50 -10.12
CA ALA A 78 5.52 -17.98 -9.37
C ALA A 78 6.30 -16.84 -8.67
N LEU A 79 6.22 -15.61 -9.20
CA LEU A 79 6.85 -14.44 -8.60
C LEU A 79 5.88 -13.71 -7.66
N MET A 80 4.66 -13.46 -8.13
CA MET A 80 3.71 -12.60 -7.44
C MET A 80 2.97 -13.30 -6.33
N SER A 81 2.53 -14.55 -6.52
CA SER A 81 1.75 -15.25 -5.49
C SER A 81 2.52 -15.41 -4.17
N PRO A 82 3.82 -15.78 -4.19
CA PRO A 82 4.62 -15.77 -2.98
C PRO A 82 4.77 -14.36 -2.36
N ALA A 83 4.85 -13.29 -3.17
CA ALA A 83 4.93 -11.93 -2.65
C ALA A 83 3.66 -11.52 -1.88
N TYR A 84 2.48 -11.78 -2.44
CA TYR A 84 1.20 -11.53 -1.76
C TYR A 84 1.01 -12.42 -0.52
N ARG A 85 1.43 -13.69 -0.59
CA ARG A 85 1.28 -14.64 0.52
C ARG A 85 2.09 -14.26 1.76
N ARG A 86 3.17 -13.50 1.60
CA ARG A 86 4.09 -13.11 2.68
C ARG A 86 3.58 -11.98 3.56
N PHE A 87 2.52 -11.28 3.17
CA PHE A 87 1.93 -10.27 4.03
C PHE A 87 1.38 -10.91 5.31
N ALA A 88 1.76 -10.35 6.45
CA ALA A 88 1.21 -10.70 7.75
C ALA A 88 -0.25 -10.22 7.90
N ALA A 89 -0.60 -9.12 7.23
CA ALA A 89 -1.96 -8.60 7.16
C ALA A 89 -2.22 -7.94 5.80
N VAL A 90 -3.44 -8.12 5.28
CA VAL A 90 -3.92 -7.47 4.06
C VAL A 90 -5.27 -6.82 4.35
N LEU A 91 -5.32 -5.49 4.29
CA LEU A 91 -6.47 -4.67 4.66
C LEU A 91 -7.07 -4.06 3.39
N ALA A 92 -8.06 -4.75 2.82
CA ALA A 92 -8.72 -4.42 1.57
C ALA A 92 -9.76 -3.30 1.70
N GLN A 93 -9.89 -2.49 0.66
CA GLN A 93 -10.89 -1.41 0.61
C GLN A 93 -12.31 -1.94 0.51
N THR A 94 -12.53 -2.95 -0.33
CA THR A 94 -13.86 -3.48 -0.65
C THR A 94 -13.85 -5.01 -0.63
N PRO A 95 -15.02 -5.66 -0.55
CA PRO A 95 -15.12 -7.12 -0.73
C PRO A 95 -14.57 -7.60 -2.07
N ALA A 96 -14.78 -6.83 -3.14
CA ALA A 96 -14.26 -7.17 -4.48
C ALA A 96 -12.73 -7.09 -4.55
N ASP A 97 -12.12 -6.14 -3.83
CA ASP A 97 -10.65 -6.10 -3.69
C ASP A 97 -10.14 -7.30 -2.90
N ALA A 98 -10.81 -7.65 -1.78
CA ALA A 98 -10.44 -8.80 -0.96
C ALA A 98 -10.47 -10.11 -1.76
N GLU A 99 -11.50 -10.33 -2.57
CA GLU A 99 -11.61 -11.49 -3.46
C GLU A 99 -10.44 -11.57 -4.44
N ARG A 100 -10.15 -10.47 -5.15
CA ARG A 100 -9.07 -10.42 -6.14
C ARG A 100 -7.69 -10.58 -5.50
N LEU A 101 -7.47 -9.98 -4.32
CA LEU A 101 -6.24 -10.15 -3.54
C LEU A 101 -6.06 -11.61 -3.12
N GLY A 102 -7.14 -12.27 -2.68
CA GLY A 102 -7.15 -13.71 -2.41
C GLY A 102 -6.78 -14.54 -3.64
N ALA A 103 -7.35 -14.20 -4.81
CA ALA A 103 -7.08 -14.90 -6.07
C ALA A 103 -5.61 -14.82 -6.52
N VAL A 104 -4.89 -13.74 -6.18
CA VAL A 104 -3.44 -13.63 -6.46
C VAL A 104 -2.55 -14.22 -5.37
N GLY A 105 -3.12 -14.71 -4.26
CA GLY A 105 -2.41 -15.46 -3.22
C GLY A 105 -2.28 -14.77 -1.87
N ALA A 106 -2.94 -13.62 -1.65
CA ALA A 106 -2.99 -13.01 -0.33
C ALA A 106 -3.72 -13.90 0.67
N CYS A 107 -3.17 -14.04 1.89
CA CYS A 107 -3.80 -14.84 2.93
C CYS A 107 -4.82 -14.01 3.72
N ARG A 108 -6.08 -14.46 3.71
CA ARG A 108 -7.19 -13.91 4.52
C ARG A 108 -7.31 -12.37 4.49
N PRO A 109 -7.51 -11.74 3.32
CA PRO A 109 -7.73 -10.30 3.27
C PRO A 109 -8.93 -9.87 4.12
N LEU A 110 -8.77 -8.81 4.91
CA LEU A 110 -9.82 -8.21 5.74
C LEU A 110 -10.34 -6.93 5.09
N VAL A 111 -11.65 -6.75 5.00
CA VAL A 111 -12.23 -5.52 4.46
C VAL A 111 -12.27 -4.46 5.55
N THR A 112 -11.56 -3.35 5.36
CA THR A 112 -11.45 -2.25 6.35
C THR A 112 -12.06 -0.93 5.86
N GLY A 113 -12.59 -0.88 4.64
CA GLY A 113 -13.02 0.38 4.03
C GLY A 113 -11.85 1.16 3.43
N ASN A 114 -12.16 2.37 2.94
CA ASN A 114 -11.21 3.20 2.21
C ASN A 114 -10.75 4.39 3.05
N LEU A 115 -9.47 4.39 3.43
CA LEU A 115 -8.82 5.40 4.27
C LEU A 115 -8.93 6.82 3.70
N LYS A 116 -9.17 6.97 2.39
CA LYS A 116 -9.32 8.28 1.74
C LYS A 116 -10.56 9.05 2.22
N TYR A 117 -11.53 8.36 2.82
CA TYR A 117 -12.74 8.98 3.38
C TYR A 117 -12.60 9.36 4.86
N ASP A 118 -11.49 8.98 5.50
CA ASP A 118 -11.24 9.30 6.92
C ASP A 118 -10.54 10.67 7.10
N ILE A 119 -10.36 11.41 6.01
CA ILE A 119 -9.82 12.78 6.03
C ILE A 119 -10.98 13.75 6.18
N GLU A 120 -10.93 14.62 7.18
CA GLU A 120 -11.85 15.74 7.31
C GLU A 120 -11.38 16.89 6.41
N PRO A 121 -12.09 17.21 5.30
CA PRO A 121 -11.65 18.25 4.38
C PRO A 121 -11.83 19.64 5.01
N PRO A 122 -10.92 20.60 4.73
CA PRO A 122 -11.11 21.99 5.13
C PRO A 122 -12.46 22.54 4.65
N VAL A 123 -13.09 23.39 5.47
CA VAL A 123 -14.40 24.01 5.18
C VAL A 123 -14.42 24.70 3.81
N SER A 124 -13.33 25.34 3.39
CA SER A 124 -13.20 25.98 2.08
C SER A 124 -13.31 25.02 0.90
N GLN A 125 -12.85 23.78 1.04
CA GLN A 125 -12.99 22.75 0.01
C GLN A 125 -14.43 22.23 -0.08
N LEU A 126 -15.13 22.13 1.06
CA LEU A 126 -16.55 21.79 1.10
C LEU A 126 -17.42 22.86 0.45
N GLU A 127 -17.12 24.13 0.69
CA GLU A 127 -17.82 25.25 0.04
C GLU A 127 -17.61 25.26 -1.47
N LEU A 128 -16.39 25.01 -1.94
CA LEU A 128 -16.10 24.88 -3.37
C LEU A 128 -16.86 23.70 -3.98
N ALA A 129 -16.86 22.53 -3.33
CA ALA A 129 -17.57 21.36 -3.80
C ALA A 129 -19.08 21.63 -3.97
N ARG A 130 -19.71 22.32 -3.02
CA ARG A 130 -21.12 22.74 -3.12
C ARG A 130 -21.37 23.66 -4.32
N ARG A 131 -20.47 24.61 -4.57
CA ARG A 131 -20.58 25.52 -5.73
C ARG A 131 -20.47 24.78 -7.06
N VAL A 132 -19.52 23.84 -7.17
CA VAL A 132 -19.35 23.02 -8.39
C VAL A 132 -20.56 22.11 -8.62
N ALA A 133 -21.08 21.47 -7.57
CA ALA A 133 -22.27 20.62 -7.66
C ALA A 133 -23.50 21.41 -8.12
N ALA A 134 -23.66 22.66 -7.67
CA ALA A 134 -24.77 23.51 -8.09
C ALA A 134 -24.72 23.90 -9.58
N VAL A 135 -23.51 24.00 -10.16
CA VAL A 135 -23.33 24.29 -11.60
C VAL A 135 -23.51 23.05 -12.46
N ALA A 136 -23.19 21.85 -11.95
CA ALA A 136 -23.33 20.59 -12.70
C ALA A 136 -24.78 20.07 -12.79
N VAL A 137 -25.70 20.64 -12.01
CA VAL A 137 -27.13 20.26 -11.96
C VAL A 137 -28.02 21.31 -12.65
N ALA A 138 -27.45 22.41 -13.14
CA ALA A 138 -28.10 23.45 -13.94
C ALA A 138 -27.82 23.24 -15.44
#